data_AF-A0A078L5F3-F1
#
_entry.id   AF-A0A078L5F3-F1
#
_cell.length_a   1.000
_cell.length_b   1.000
_cell.length_c   1.000
_cell.angle_alpha   90.00
_cell.angle_beta   90.00
_cell.angle_gamma   90.00
#
_symmetry.space_group_name_H-M   'P 1'
#
loop_
_entity.id
_entity.type
_entity.pdbx_description
1 polymer ?
#
loop_
_entity_poly.entity_id
_entity_poly.type
_entity_poly.pdbx_seq_one_letter_code
_entity_poly.pdbx_strand_id
1 'polypeptide(L)'
;MMYQLENVGTRSMESLLGEFANIPDNTDYLIITDYENSNKTLEELQLLAQRIPQFITDLDLASINFNSLILPHAEHLFKSLPPQIKKLIVNPEGLATETTAQFCSLLNALTETGLRSLLLEGSGITHRPQADQIQILNAVPKTITHLGLTRQEINSENFRRFAAALSQLTHLDSLDLSENSFDQLTPEEFLEFLRTIPRNIRTLSLSSNNLCHFIGYMDRICEALPPGLQTLDLTSNGFGSAPGLPNLTRLPALKTLDFQGHCLEFSTFSQISTFFAEQLSPTVDAVHLIGTVLNPQQFSLAAYEQSGLDKIRAVHLQMMQQYSYGQYMDTTFWQIPQTPPDGSDDGLDEEQVLDSDSEEYIPSTPTNN
;
A
#
# COMPACT_ATOMS: atom_id res chain seq x y z
N MET A 1 -18.09 0.55 2.43
CA MET A 1 -18.17 0.09 1.01
C MET A 1 -17.75 1.24 0.12
N MET A 2 -17.12 0.95 -1.02
CA MET A 2 -16.61 1.98 -1.93
C MET A 2 -17.58 2.23 -3.08
N TYR A 3 -17.79 3.50 -3.43
CA TYR A 3 -18.53 3.93 -4.61
C TYR A 3 -17.66 4.84 -5.46
N GLN A 4 -17.63 4.59 -6.77
CA GLN A 4 -16.85 5.37 -7.72
C GLN A 4 -17.79 6.20 -8.60
N LEU A 5 -17.54 7.50 -8.63
CA LEU A 5 -18.24 8.47 -9.46
C LEU A 5 -17.31 8.93 -10.58
N GLU A 6 -17.63 8.53 -11.81
CA GLU A 6 -16.78 8.78 -12.98
C GLU A 6 -17.24 10.00 -13.77
N ASN A 7 -16.30 10.57 -14.53
CA ASN A 7 -16.54 11.60 -15.54
C ASN A 7 -17.23 12.86 -14.99
N VAL A 8 -16.95 13.22 -13.74
CA VAL A 8 -17.67 14.33 -13.07
C VAL A 8 -17.50 15.66 -13.81
N GLY A 9 -16.37 15.87 -14.48
CA GLY A 9 -16.10 17.09 -15.25
C GLY A 9 -17.03 17.29 -16.47
N THR A 10 -17.48 16.20 -17.12
CA THR A 10 -18.26 16.27 -18.36
C THR A 10 -19.77 16.15 -18.16
N ARG A 11 -20.20 15.77 -16.95
CA ARG A 11 -21.61 15.51 -16.64
C ARG A 11 -22.37 16.76 -16.22
N SER A 12 -23.67 16.81 -16.49
CA SER A 12 -24.53 17.91 -16.02
C SER A 12 -24.67 17.91 -14.50
N MET A 13 -24.91 19.08 -13.91
CA MET A 13 -25.16 19.18 -12.46
C MET A 13 -26.37 18.35 -12.01
N GLU A 14 -27.44 18.33 -12.81
CA GLU A 14 -28.62 17.51 -12.52
C GLU A 14 -28.29 16.01 -12.45
N SER A 15 -27.47 15.52 -13.39
CA SER A 15 -27.03 14.12 -13.39
C SER A 15 -26.21 13.78 -12.15
N LEU A 16 -25.26 14.63 -11.78
CA LEU A 16 -24.40 14.42 -10.62
C LEU A 16 -25.17 14.45 -9.30
N LEU A 17 -26.08 15.42 -9.15
CA LEU A 17 -26.92 15.53 -7.96
C LEU A 17 -27.90 14.36 -7.84
N GLY A 18 -28.44 13.91 -8.97
CA GLY A 18 -29.27 12.70 -9.02
C GLY A 18 -28.50 11.45 -8.60
N GLU A 19 -27.23 11.32 -9.01
CA GLU A 19 -26.42 10.17 -8.62
C GLU A 19 -26.00 10.22 -7.14
N PHE A 20 -25.59 11.38 -6.62
CA PHE A 20 -25.31 11.53 -5.19
C PHE A 20 -26.50 11.13 -4.32
N ALA A 21 -27.73 11.43 -4.74
CA ALA A 21 -28.94 11.04 -4.03
C ALA A 21 -29.19 9.52 -4.03
N ASN A 22 -28.59 8.78 -4.96
CA ASN A 22 -28.78 7.35 -5.15
C ASN A 22 -27.58 6.51 -4.66
N ILE A 23 -26.54 7.13 -4.10
CA ILE A 23 -25.43 6.39 -3.50
C ILE A 23 -25.97 5.52 -2.35
N PRO A 24 -25.62 4.22 -2.29
CA PRO A 24 -26.04 3.33 -1.21
C PRO A 24 -25.59 3.83 0.17
N ASP A 25 -26.46 3.74 1.18
CA ASP A 25 -26.22 4.23 2.54
C ASP A 25 -25.17 3.47 3.35
N ASN A 26 -24.75 2.30 2.85
CA ASN A 26 -23.63 1.51 3.37
C ASN A 26 -22.28 1.87 2.75
N THR A 27 -22.24 2.90 1.89
CA THR A 27 -21.03 3.47 1.31
C THR A 27 -20.44 4.47 2.29
N ASP A 28 -19.17 4.34 2.65
CA ASP A 28 -18.43 5.30 3.49
C ASP A 28 -17.30 5.98 2.72
N TYR A 29 -16.94 5.41 1.57
CA TYR A 29 -15.84 5.83 0.72
C TYR A 29 -16.35 6.21 -0.67
N LEU A 30 -16.09 7.46 -1.08
CA LEU A 30 -16.42 7.99 -2.39
C LEU A 30 -15.14 8.30 -3.19
N ILE A 31 -14.98 7.68 -4.36
CA ILE A 31 -13.98 8.04 -5.36
C ILE A 31 -14.61 8.97 -6.38
N ILE A 32 -13.94 10.07 -6.69
CA ILE A 32 -14.28 10.95 -7.81
C ILE A 32 -13.15 10.86 -8.84
N THR A 33 -13.44 10.31 -10.01
CA THR A 33 -12.48 10.23 -11.12
C THR A 33 -12.82 11.17 -12.27
N ASP A 34 -11.82 11.41 -13.12
CA ASP A 34 -11.96 12.12 -14.40
C ASP A 34 -12.62 13.49 -14.23
N TYR A 35 -12.19 14.20 -13.19
CA TYR A 35 -12.59 15.57 -12.97
C TYR A 35 -11.71 16.51 -13.80
N GLU A 36 -12.04 16.63 -15.08
CA GLU A 36 -11.59 17.76 -15.88
C GLU A 36 -12.46 18.97 -15.54
N ASN A 37 -11.89 19.88 -14.77
CA ASN A 37 -12.63 20.97 -14.16
C ASN A 37 -12.89 22.14 -15.13
N SER A 38 -12.64 21.95 -16.42
CA SER A 38 -12.64 23.01 -17.42
C SER A 38 -14.01 23.68 -17.61
N ASN A 39 -15.10 23.06 -17.14
CA ASN A 39 -16.47 23.51 -17.39
C ASN A 39 -17.33 23.78 -16.15
N LYS A 40 -16.84 23.60 -14.91
CA LYS A 40 -17.65 23.79 -13.68
C LYS A 40 -17.35 25.12 -12.98
N THR A 41 -18.39 25.81 -12.52
CA THR A 41 -18.24 27.06 -11.75
C THR A 41 -17.90 26.79 -10.28
N LEU A 42 -17.47 27.83 -9.56
CA LEU A 42 -17.20 27.78 -8.12
C LEU A 42 -18.44 27.37 -7.32
N GLU A 43 -19.60 27.90 -7.70
CA GLU A 43 -20.89 27.62 -7.07
C GLU A 43 -21.31 26.17 -7.30
N GLU A 44 -21.06 25.63 -8.49
CA GLU A 44 -21.33 24.23 -8.81
C GLU A 44 -20.46 23.29 -7.97
N LEU A 45 -19.16 23.58 -7.86
CA LEU A 45 -18.22 22.86 -7.00
C LEU A 45 -18.66 22.85 -5.53
N GLN A 46 -19.06 24.02 -5.03
CA GLN A 46 -19.56 24.16 -3.67
C GLN A 46 -20.84 23.36 -3.46
N LEU A 47 -21.76 23.40 -4.42
CA LEU A 47 -23.00 22.63 -4.37
C LEU A 47 -22.72 21.13 -4.40
N LEU A 48 -21.78 20.65 -5.22
CA LEU A 48 -21.37 19.25 -5.24
C LEU A 48 -20.82 18.83 -3.87
N ALA A 49 -19.90 19.62 -3.31
CA ALA A 49 -19.33 19.34 -1.99
C ALA A 49 -20.43 19.23 -0.91
N GLN A 50 -21.36 20.19 -0.86
CA GLN A 50 -22.47 20.19 0.10
C GLN A 50 -23.46 19.03 -0.08
N ARG A 51 -23.47 18.39 -1.26
CA ARG A 51 -24.40 17.32 -1.61
C ARG A 51 -23.80 15.92 -1.49
N ILE A 52 -22.52 15.82 -1.11
CA ILE A 52 -21.94 14.53 -0.71
C ILE A 52 -22.78 13.97 0.45
N PRO A 53 -23.26 12.70 0.36
CA PRO A 53 -24.09 12.11 1.40
C PRO A 53 -23.44 12.12 2.79
N GLN A 54 -24.26 12.23 3.84
CA GLN A 54 -23.78 12.37 5.22
C GLN A 54 -23.07 11.12 5.77
N PHE A 55 -23.32 9.96 5.18
CA PHE A 55 -22.68 8.69 5.53
C PHE A 55 -21.27 8.53 4.91
N ILE A 56 -20.91 9.36 3.92
CA ILE A 56 -19.57 9.36 3.34
C ILE A 56 -18.63 10.08 4.29
N THR A 57 -17.55 9.39 4.69
CA THR A 57 -16.51 9.93 5.57
C THR A 57 -15.16 10.03 4.85
N ASP A 58 -14.99 9.31 3.76
CA ASP A 58 -13.73 9.16 3.04
C ASP A 58 -13.94 9.64 1.60
N LEU A 59 -13.14 10.61 1.18
CA LEU A 59 -13.21 11.23 -0.13
C LEU A 59 -11.89 11.07 -0.87
N ASP A 60 -11.94 10.47 -2.04
CA ASP A 60 -10.80 10.25 -2.89
C ASP A 60 -10.89 11.08 -4.16
N LEU A 61 -9.94 12.00 -4.28
CA LEU A 61 -9.77 12.93 -5.39
C LEU A 61 -8.41 12.70 -6.09
N ALA A 62 -7.77 11.53 -5.91
CA ALA A 62 -6.45 11.25 -6.45
C ALA A 62 -6.40 11.31 -7.98
N SER A 63 -7.50 10.94 -8.64
CA SER A 63 -7.61 10.98 -10.11
C SER A 63 -8.00 12.36 -10.67
N ILE A 64 -8.09 13.40 -9.83
CA ILE A 64 -8.37 14.76 -10.29
C ILE A 64 -7.08 15.39 -10.82
N ASN A 65 -7.10 15.79 -12.09
CA ASN A 65 -5.98 16.51 -12.69
C ASN A 65 -5.97 17.99 -12.25
N PHE A 66 -5.23 18.27 -11.18
CA PHE A 66 -5.07 19.64 -10.67
C PHE A 66 -4.38 20.61 -11.66
N ASN A 67 -3.64 20.13 -12.69
CA ASN A 67 -3.07 21.02 -13.71
C ASN A 67 -4.15 21.71 -14.56
N SER A 68 -5.31 21.06 -14.71
CA SER A 68 -6.47 21.63 -15.41
C SER A 68 -7.31 22.56 -14.53
N LEU A 69 -6.95 22.66 -13.25
CA LEU A 69 -7.77 23.24 -12.21
C LEU A 69 -7.23 24.64 -11.87
N ILE A 70 -8.12 25.63 -11.94
CA ILE A 70 -7.78 26.97 -11.45
C ILE A 70 -7.59 26.87 -9.94
N LEU A 71 -6.37 27.05 -9.44
CA LEU A 71 -6.01 26.89 -8.00
C LEU A 71 -7.01 27.50 -7.00
N PRO A 72 -7.53 28.73 -7.20
CA PRO A 72 -8.61 29.28 -6.38
C PRO A 72 -9.84 28.36 -6.24
N HIS A 73 -10.20 27.62 -7.28
CA HIS A 73 -11.28 26.63 -7.22
C HIS A 73 -10.91 25.44 -6.35
N ALA A 74 -9.66 24.97 -6.39
CA ALA A 74 -9.16 23.90 -5.53
C ALA A 74 -9.26 24.29 -4.05
N GLU A 75 -8.75 25.48 -3.72
CA GLU A 75 -8.80 26.02 -2.36
C GLU A 75 -10.23 26.17 -1.86
N HIS A 76 -11.13 26.65 -2.72
CA HIS A 76 -12.53 26.82 -2.36
C HIS A 76 -13.24 25.48 -2.16
N LEU A 77 -12.94 24.48 -2.99
CA LEU A 77 -13.44 23.11 -2.81
C LEU A 77 -12.97 22.55 -1.46
N PHE A 78 -11.70 22.70 -1.12
CA PHE A 78 -11.13 22.21 0.14
C PHE A 78 -11.77 22.89 1.36
N LYS A 79 -12.00 24.22 1.29
CA LYS A 79 -12.74 24.97 2.32
C LYS A 79 -14.22 24.57 2.43
N SER A 80 -14.80 24.08 1.34
CA SER A 80 -16.21 23.69 1.26
C SER A 80 -16.46 22.23 1.58
N LEU A 81 -15.43 21.46 1.95
CA LEU A 81 -15.58 20.05 2.29
C LEU A 81 -16.56 19.89 3.47
N PRO A 82 -17.53 18.97 3.37
CA PRO A 82 -18.47 18.73 4.45
C PRO A 82 -17.77 18.26 5.73
N PRO A 83 -18.26 18.66 6.93
CA PRO A 83 -17.60 18.37 8.20
C PRO A 83 -17.54 16.88 8.55
N GLN A 84 -18.39 16.04 7.94
CA GLN A 84 -18.35 14.60 8.11
C GLN A 84 -17.14 13.93 7.44
N ILE A 85 -16.52 14.58 6.44
CA ILE A 85 -15.34 14.04 5.76
C ILE A 85 -14.15 14.05 6.72
N LYS A 86 -13.58 12.87 6.97
CA LYS A 86 -12.47 12.61 7.89
C LYS A 86 -11.19 12.22 7.17
N LYS A 87 -11.30 11.62 5.98
CA LYS A 87 -10.18 11.24 5.12
C LYS A 87 -10.30 11.90 3.76
N LEU A 88 -9.19 12.46 3.29
CA LEU A 88 -9.06 13.04 1.96
C LEU A 88 -7.83 12.42 1.30
N ILE A 89 -7.98 11.97 0.05
CA ILE A 89 -6.89 11.48 -0.78
C ILE A 89 -6.78 12.42 -1.98
N VAL A 90 -5.58 12.93 -2.24
CA VAL A 90 -5.29 13.84 -3.35
C VAL A 90 -3.96 13.45 -3.98
N ASN A 91 -3.88 13.57 -5.30
CA ASN A 91 -2.62 13.47 -6.02
C ASN A 91 -2.13 14.89 -6.38
N PRO A 92 -1.18 15.47 -5.62
CA PRO A 92 -0.61 16.77 -5.93
C PRO A 92 0.39 16.78 -7.10
N GLU A 93 0.54 15.71 -7.89
CA GLU A 93 1.39 15.71 -9.09
C GLU A 93 0.97 16.81 -10.07
N GLY A 94 -0.34 17.09 -10.17
CA GLY A 94 -0.86 18.24 -10.91
C GLY A 94 -0.55 19.62 -10.30
N LEU A 95 0.18 19.66 -9.20
CA LEU A 95 0.71 20.88 -8.59
C LEU A 95 2.23 20.97 -8.76
N ALA A 96 2.89 20.02 -9.45
CA ALA A 96 4.35 20.00 -9.58
C ALA A 96 4.92 21.29 -10.21
N THR A 97 4.16 21.92 -11.12
CA THR A 97 4.54 23.18 -11.77
C THR A 97 4.18 24.44 -10.97
N GLU A 98 3.36 24.30 -9.92
CA GLU A 98 2.92 25.43 -9.10
C GLU A 98 3.99 25.85 -8.09
N THR A 99 3.95 27.13 -7.68
CA THR A 99 4.88 27.63 -6.66
C THR A 99 4.64 26.98 -5.31
N THR A 100 5.69 26.87 -4.49
CA THR A 100 5.60 26.34 -3.11
C THR A 100 4.53 27.08 -2.30
N ALA A 101 4.39 28.40 -2.48
CA ALA A 101 3.39 29.21 -1.79
C ALA A 101 1.96 28.80 -2.14
N GLN A 102 1.68 28.49 -3.41
CA GLN A 102 0.36 28.03 -3.85
C GLN A 102 0.03 26.64 -3.29
N PHE A 103 0.99 25.71 -3.29
CA PHE A 103 0.79 24.40 -2.67
C PHE A 103 0.52 24.55 -1.16
N CYS A 104 1.32 25.35 -0.45
CA CYS A 104 1.08 25.64 0.96
C CYS A 104 -0.31 26.27 1.19
N SER A 105 -0.75 27.19 0.33
CA SER A 105 -2.09 27.80 0.40
C SER A 105 -3.20 26.75 0.29
N LEU A 106 -3.05 25.79 -0.63
CA LEU A 106 -3.99 24.68 -0.80
C LEU A 106 -4.05 23.79 0.45
N LEU A 107 -2.90 23.40 1.02
CA LEU A 107 -2.89 22.60 2.26
C LEU A 107 -3.48 23.38 3.43
N ASN A 108 -3.18 24.68 3.55
CA ASN A 108 -3.75 25.54 4.57
C ASN A 108 -5.28 25.69 4.46
N ALA A 109 -5.85 25.55 3.25
CA ALA A 109 -7.29 25.56 3.03
C ALA A 109 -8.02 24.43 3.78
N LEU A 110 -7.31 23.36 4.16
CA LEU A 110 -7.84 22.25 4.96
C LEU A 110 -7.88 22.53 6.47
N THR A 111 -7.32 23.65 6.95
CA THR A 111 -7.15 23.93 8.40
C THR A 111 -8.46 23.99 9.16
N GLU A 112 -9.50 24.60 8.57
CA GLU A 112 -10.80 24.78 9.20
C GLU A 112 -11.74 23.58 8.99
N THR A 113 -11.26 22.51 8.34
CA THR A 113 -12.04 21.31 8.08
C THR A 113 -12.04 20.36 9.28
N GLY A 114 -13.00 19.44 9.29
CA GLY A 114 -13.08 18.34 10.27
C GLY A 114 -12.11 17.18 10.01
N LEU A 115 -11.18 17.35 9.07
CA LEU A 115 -10.31 16.30 8.55
C LEU A 115 -9.31 15.81 9.61
N ARG A 116 -9.00 14.51 9.56
CA ARG A 116 -8.03 13.85 10.46
C ARG A 116 -6.99 13.05 9.70
N SER A 117 -7.31 12.63 8.48
CA SER A 117 -6.44 11.86 7.59
C SER A 117 -6.31 12.56 6.24
N LEU A 118 -5.07 12.71 5.78
CA LEU A 118 -4.74 13.24 4.47
C LEU A 118 -3.75 12.29 3.79
N LEU A 119 -4.03 11.86 2.57
CA LEU A 119 -3.09 11.09 1.76
C LEU A 119 -2.70 11.95 0.56
N LEU A 120 -1.40 12.14 0.40
CA LEU A 120 -0.78 12.82 -0.73
C LEU A 120 -0.08 11.74 -1.56
N GLU A 121 -0.63 11.46 -2.73
CA GLU A 121 -0.09 10.44 -3.64
C GLU A 121 0.75 11.09 -4.75
N GLY A 122 1.87 10.48 -5.13
CA GLY A 122 2.69 10.92 -6.26
C GLY A 122 3.84 11.86 -5.88
N SER A 123 4.79 12.03 -6.80
CA SER A 123 6.13 12.60 -6.53
C SER A 123 6.22 14.12 -6.53
N GLY A 124 5.08 14.84 -6.49
CA GLY A 124 5.02 16.30 -6.56
C GLY A 124 5.76 17.05 -5.42
N ILE A 125 6.11 16.34 -4.34
CA ILE A 125 6.86 16.90 -3.20
C ILE A 125 8.37 16.62 -3.35
N THR A 126 8.78 15.38 -3.59
CA THR A 126 10.20 14.94 -3.57
C THR A 126 11.06 15.51 -4.69
N HIS A 127 10.45 15.89 -5.81
CA HIS A 127 11.15 16.58 -6.92
C HIS A 127 11.52 18.02 -6.61
N ARG A 128 10.96 18.61 -5.54
CA ARG A 128 11.24 19.99 -5.15
C ARG A 128 12.55 20.13 -4.35
N PRO A 129 13.17 21.32 -4.30
CA PRO A 129 14.25 21.62 -3.36
C PRO A 129 13.87 21.32 -1.90
N GLN A 130 14.86 20.99 -1.07
CA GLN A 130 14.63 20.61 0.34
C GLN A 130 13.86 21.68 1.13
N ALA A 131 14.14 22.97 0.91
CA ALA A 131 13.45 24.06 1.58
C ALA A 131 11.95 24.07 1.27
N ASP A 132 11.57 23.75 0.03
CA ASP A 132 10.18 23.68 -0.40
C ASP A 132 9.48 22.46 0.19
N GLN A 133 10.14 21.30 0.22
CA GLN A 133 9.62 20.09 0.87
C GLN A 133 9.28 20.35 2.35
N ILE A 134 10.19 21.03 3.07
CA ILE A 134 9.99 21.42 4.47
C ILE A 134 8.79 22.38 4.59
N GLN A 135 8.68 23.39 3.72
CA GLN A 135 7.58 24.34 3.76
C GLN A 135 6.23 23.67 3.50
N ILE A 136 6.15 22.81 2.49
CA ILE A 136 4.92 22.08 2.11
C ILE A 136 4.48 21.16 3.24
N LEU A 137 5.37 20.33 3.78
CA LEU A 137 5.01 19.42 4.88
C LEU A 137 4.66 20.18 6.16
N ASN A 138 5.27 21.35 6.41
CA ASN A 138 4.87 22.21 7.53
C ASN A 138 3.49 22.87 7.36
N ALA A 139 3.01 23.00 6.12
CA ALA A 139 1.68 23.53 5.81
C ALA A 139 0.57 22.48 5.97
N VAL A 140 0.90 21.20 6.19
CA VAL A 140 -0.09 20.18 6.57
C VAL A 140 -0.75 20.62 7.89
N PRO A 141 -2.09 20.76 7.93
CA PRO A 141 -2.77 21.24 9.14
C PRO A 141 -2.51 20.35 10.35
N LYS A 142 -2.33 20.97 11.53
CA LYS A 142 -2.11 20.23 12.79
C LYS A 142 -3.31 19.40 13.25
N THR A 143 -4.47 19.60 12.63
CA THR A 143 -5.66 18.76 12.81
C THR A 143 -5.50 17.38 12.18
N ILE A 144 -4.60 17.24 11.20
CA ILE A 144 -4.24 15.97 10.60
C ILE A 144 -3.34 15.20 11.56
N THR A 145 -3.78 13.99 11.89
CA THR A 145 -3.05 13.06 12.78
C THR A 145 -2.56 11.84 12.00
N HIS A 146 -3.11 11.61 10.81
CA HIS A 146 -2.75 10.53 9.89
C HIS A 146 -2.35 11.16 8.56
N LEU A 147 -1.09 11.00 8.16
CA LEU A 147 -0.60 11.48 6.87
C LEU A 147 -0.08 10.32 6.05
N GLY A 148 -0.59 10.18 4.82
CA GLY A 148 0.00 9.32 3.80
C GLY A 148 0.84 10.12 2.83
N LEU A 149 2.04 9.65 2.56
CA LEU A 149 2.98 10.17 1.58
C LEU A 149 3.37 8.99 0.69
N THR A 150 2.47 8.61 -0.21
CA THR A 150 2.62 7.41 -1.05
C THR A 150 3.16 7.79 -2.42
N ARG A 151 3.85 6.85 -3.10
CA ARG A 151 4.38 7.05 -4.46
C ARG A 151 5.23 8.32 -4.62
N GLN A 152 6.09 8.61 -3.63
CA GLN A 152 6.95 9.78 -3.63
C GLN A 152 8.25 9.58 -4.43
N GLU A 153 8.45 8.45 -5.13
CA GLU A 153 9.67 8.17 -5.91
C GLU A 153 10.97 8.38 -5.11
N ILE A 154 11.04 7.81 -3.90
CA ILE A 154 12.19 7.98 -3.01
C ILE A 154 13.37 7.15 -3.53
N ASN A 155 14.52 7.79 -3.70
CA ASN A 155 15.75 7.16 -4.22
C ASN A 155 17.01 7.76 -3.56
N SER A 156 18.19 7.20 -3.86
CA SER A 156 19.47 7.61 -3.26
C SER A 156 19.82 9.10 -3.48
N GLU A 157 19.24 9.77 -4.47
CA GLU A 157 19.48 11.19 -4.76
C GLU A 157 18.58 12.15 -3.97
N ASN A 158 17.42 11.70 -3.51
CA ASN A 158 16.43 12.57 -2.86
C ASN A 158 16.10 12.19 -1.41
N PHE A 159 16.40 10.96 -0.97
CA PHE A 159 15.90 10.46 0.32
C PHE A 159 16.31 11.33 1.51
N ARG A 160 17.54 11.87 1.55
CA ARG A 160 17.99 12.74 2.67
C ARG A 160 17.20 14.04 2.76
N ARG A 161 16.86 14.63 1.61
CA ARG A 161 16.07 15.87 1.55
C ARG A 161 14.66 15.61 2.08
N PHE A 162 14.06 14.52 1.61
CA PHE A 162 12.72 14.12 2.03
C PHE A 162 12.67 13.71 3.50
N ALA A 163 13.66 12.95 3.98
CA ALA A 163 13.84 12.57 5.37
C ALA A 163 13.93 13.78 6.31
N ALA A 164 14.67 14.82 5.90
CA ALA A 164 14.76 16.06 6.66
C ALA A 164 13.39 16.77 6.77
N ALA A 165 12.60 16.78 5.70
CA ALA A 165 11.24 17.34 5.73
C ALA A 165 10.30 16.50 6.61
N LEU A 166 10.36 15.17 6.50
CA LEU A 166 9.56 14.23 7.29
C LEU A 166 9.79 14.38 8.80
N SER A 167 11.04 14.64 9.21
CA SER A 167 11.41 14.82 10.63
C SER A 167 10.67 15.96 11.34
N GLN A 168 10.09 16.90 10.59
CA GLN A 168 9.34 18.05 11.13
C GLN A 168 7.90 17.68 11.52
N LEU A 169 7.39 16.52 11.10
CA LEU A 169 5.99 16.11 11.27
C LEU A 169 5.71 15.47 12.65
N THR A 170 6.20 16.08 13.72
CA THR A 170 6.14 15.57 15.11
C THR A 170 4.76 15.58 15.76
N HIS A 171 3.74 16.07 15.05
CA HIS A 171 2.35 16.14 15.51
C HIS A 171 1.50 14.94 15.05
N LEU A 172 2.02 14.13 14.12
CA LEU A 172 1.32 12.98 13.57
C LEU A 172 1.34 11.80 14.55
N ASP A 173 0.25 11.05 14.63
CA ASP A 173 0.21 9.76 15.33
C ASP A 173 0.43 8.59 14.37
N SER A 174 0.04 8.78 13.10
CA SER A 174 0.12 7.77 12.04
C SER A 174 0.78 8.34 10.79
N LEU A 175 1.65 7.53 10.20
CA LEU A 175 2.35 7.83 8.96
C LEU A 175 2.23 6.65 8.01
N ASP A 176 1.83 6.92 6.77
CA ASP A 176 1.79 5.93 5.70
C ASP A 176 2.84 6.29 4.64
N LEU A 177 3.81 5.40 4.47
CA LEU A 177 4.89 5.48 3.47
C LEU A 177 4.82 4.31 2.50
N SER A 178 3.62 3.79 2.25
CA SER A 178 3.41 2.74 1.27
C SER A 178 3.79 3.17 -0.15
N GLU A 179 4.14 2.19 -0.99
CA GLU A 179 4.40 2.39 -2.42
C GLU A 179 5.50 3.41 -2.74
N ASN A 180 6.55 3.49 -1.92
CA ASN A 180 7.68 4.41 -2.11
C ASN A 180 8.94 3.77 -2.72
N SER A 181 8.89 2.49 -3.10
CA SER A 181 10.00 1.76 -3.71
C SER A 181 11.31 1.86 -2.89
N PHE A 182 11.23 1.65 -1.58
CA PHE A 182 12.42 1.70 -0.71
C PHE A 182 13.49 0.66 -1.05
N ASP A 183 13.17 -0.35 -1.86
CA ASP A 183 14.13 -1.33 -2.41
C ASP A 183 15.20 -0.70 -3.33
N GLN A 184 14.98 0.53 -3.80
CA GLN A 184 15.99 1.30 -4.54
C GLN A 184 17.08 1.91 -3.64
N LEU A 185 16.88 1.94 -2.31
CA LEU A 185 17.86 2.42 -1.36
C LEU A 185 18.80 1.29 -0.94
N THR A 186 20.05 1.65 -0.62
CA THR A 186 20.92 0.72 0.12
C THR A 186 20.38 0.49 1.54
N PRO A 187 20.70 -0.63 2.20
CA PRO A 187 20.27 -0.89 3.58
C PRO A 187 20.67 0.23 4.54
N GLU A 188 21.85 0.81 4.37
CA GLU A 188 22.34 1.94 5.18
C GLU A 188 21.53 3.22 4.96
N GLU A 189 21.16 3.53 3.71
CA GLU A 189 20.32 4.69 3.38
C GLU A 189 18.90 4.52 3.91
N PHE A 190 18.32 3.32 3.80
CA PHE A 190 17.01 3.04 4.36
C PHE A 190 17.02 3.14 5.90
N LEU A 191 18.07 2.64 6.57
CA LEU A 191 18.25 2.81 8.01
C LEU A 191 18.44 4.29 8.41
N GLU A 192 19.15 5.08 7.61
CA GLU A 192 19.28 6.52 7.79
C GLU A 192 17.90 7.18 7.69
N PHE A 193 17.11 6.84 6.66
CA PHE A 193 15.75 7.31 6.44
C PHE A 193 14.82 6.98 7.62
N LEU A 194 14.75 5.71 8.03
CA LEU A 194 13.88 5.26 9.13
C LEU A 194 14.15 5.99 10.44
N ARG A 195 15.43 6.33 10.72
CA ARG A 195 15.79 7.08 11.95
C ARG A 195 15.24 8.50 12.00
N THR A 196 14.86 9.06 10.84
CA THR A 196 14.26 10.40 10.73
C THR A 196 12.75 10.41 10.95
N ILE A 197 12.09 9.24 10.89
CA ILE A 197 10.67 9.13 11.19
C ILE A 197 10.43 9.65 12.62
N PRO A 198 9.46 10.57 12.82
CA PRO A 198 9.16 11.11 14.14
C PRO A 198 8.92 10.00 15.18
N ARG A 199 9.58 10.11 16.34
CA ARG A 199 9.59 9.04 17.35
C ARG A 199 8.26 8.85 18.08
N ASN A 200 7.30 9.77 17.90
CA ASN A 200 5.96 9.71 18.47
C ASN A 200 4.97 8.94 17.59
N ILE A 201 5.34 8.55 16.36
CA ILE A 201 4.50 7.73 15.48
C ILE A 201 4.17 6.40 16.15
N ARG A 202 2.88 6.05 16.16
CA ARG A 202 2.33 4.81 16.72
C ARG A 202 1.82 3.85 15.66
N THR A 203 1.45 4.38 14.50
CA THR A 203 1.02 3.57 13.34
C THR A 203 1.90 3.92 12.15
N LEU A 204 2.56 2.92 11.58
CA LEU A 204 3.41 3.07 10.41
C LEU A 204 3.01 2.07 9.34
N SER A 205 2.78 2.54 8.13
CA SER A 205 2.68 1.69 6.95
C SER A 205 3.95 1.79 6.11
N LEU A 206 4.52 0.63 5.80
CA LEU A 206 5.61 0.43 4.85
C LEU A 206 5.19 -0.59 3.77
N SER A 207 3.89 -0.74 3.52
CA SER A 207 3.37 -1.71 2.56
C SER A 207 3.84 -1.41 1.14
N SER A 208 3.95 -2.45 0.31
CA SER A 208 4.29 -2.34 -1.12
C SER A 208 5.60 -1.57 -1.40
N ASN A 209 6.64 -1.85 -0.61
CA ASN A 209 7.98 -1.25 -0.76
C ASN A 209 9.07 -2.27 -1.12
N ASN A 210 8.68 -3.49 -1.53
CA ASN A 210 9.58 -4.59 -1.90
C ASN A 210 10.66 -4.87 -0.83
N LEU A 211 10.31 -4.79 0.46
CA LEU A 211 11.28 -4.86 1.56
C LEU A 211 11.92 -6.25 1.77
N CYS A 212 11.57 -7.27 0.99
CA CYS A 212 12.14 -8.62 1.08
C CYS A 212 13.68 -8.65 0.96
N HIS A 213 14.28 -7.73 0.21
CA HIS A 213 15.73 -7.62 0.07
C HIS A 213 16.45 -7.17 1.35
N PHE A 214 15.73 -6.55 2.29
CA PHE A 214 16.29 -6.09 3.56
C PHE A 214 16.24 -7.14 4.67
N ILE A 215 15.82 -8.38 4.39
CA ILE A 215 15.56 -9.40 5.42
C ILE A 215 16.73 -9.60 6.41
N GLY A 216 17.97 -9.56 5.92
CA GLY A 216 19.18 -9.69 6.74
C GLY A 216 19.49 -8.48 7.65
N TYR A 217 18.74 -7.39 7.51
CA TYR A 217 18.89 -6.13 8.25
C TYR A 217 17.71 -5.86 9.19
N MET A 218 16.74 -6.78 9.32
CA MET A 218 15.51 -6.54 10.10
C MET A 218 15.76 -6.16 11.56
N ASP A 219 16.78 -6.73 12.21
CA ASP A 219 17.15 -6.35 13.57
C ASP A 219 17.49 -4.85 13.68
N ARG A 220 18.30 -4.34 12.73
CA ARG A 220 18.70 -2.92 12.67
C ARG A 220 17.52 -2.03 12.27
N ILE A 221 16.63 -2.54 11.40
CA ILE A 221 15.42 -1.82 10.98
C ILE A 221 14.46 -1.67 12.16
N CYS A 222 14.22 -2.73 12.93
CA CYS A 222 13.41 -2.66 14.15
C CYS A 222 13.97 -1.67 15.17
N GLU A 223 15.30 -1.59 15.33
CA GLU A 223 15.95 -0.58 16.19
C GLU A 223 15.83 0.85 15.64
N ALA A 224 15.81 1.01 14.32
CA ALA A 224 15.68 2.32 13.68
C ALA A 224 14.25 2.88 13.80
N LEU A 225 13.23 2.01 13.79
CA LEU A 225 11.82 2.36 13.90
C LEU A 225 11.47 3.08 15.22
N PRO A 226 10.32 3.80 15.27
CA PRO A 226 9.86 4.43 16.49
C PRO A 226 9.67 3.41 17.63
N PRO A 227 10.24 3.63 18.83
CA PRO A 227 10.19 2.64 19.91
C PRO A 227 8.77 2.46 20.49
N GLY A 228 7.89 3.46 20.30
CA GLY A 228 6.48 3.41 20.70
C GLY A 228 5.54 2.90 19.62
N LEU A 229 6.04 2.33 18.52
CA LEU A 229 5.24 1.84 17.40
C LEU A 229 4.33 0.68 17.85
N GLN A 230 3.02 0.83 17.64
CA GLN A 230 1.98 -0.12 18.06
C GLN A 230 1.37 -0.88 16.88
N THR A 231 1.33 -0.26 15.71
CA THR A 231 0.80 -0.86 14.48
C THR A 231 1.82 -0.71 13.37
N LEU A 232 2.19 -1.82 12.74
CA LEU A 232 3.08 -1.85 11.59
C LEU A 232 2.39 -2.59 10.45
N ASP A 233 2.27 -1.94 9.29
CA ASP A 233 1.81 -2.57 8.07
C ASP A 233 3.01 -2.86 7.16
N LEU A 234 3.21 -4.15 6.88
CA LEU A 234 4.23 -4.69 5.98
C LEU A 234 3.63 -5.39 4.75
N THR A 235 2.33 -5.20 4.48
CA THR A 235 1.61 -5.84 3.38
C THR A 235 2.36 -5.71 2.05
N SER A 236 2.31 -6.77 1.22
CA SER A 236 2.80 -6.75 -0.17
C SER A 236 4.28 -6.37 -0.35
N ASN A 237 5.14 -6.70 0.62
CA ASN A 237 6.60 -6.51 0.55
C ASN A 237 7.39 -7.71 -0.02
N GLY A 238 6.72 -8.68 -0.66
CA GLY A 238 7.39 -9.79 -1.33
C GLY A 238 8.13 -10.79 -0.43
N PHE A 239 7.85 -10.81 0.88
CA PHE A 239 8.55 -11.70 1.83
C PHE A 239 8.37 -13.21 1.53
N GLY A 240 7.32 -13.62 0.82
CA GLY A 240 7.13 -15.04 0.47
C GLY A 240 8.12 -15.59 -0.56
N SER A 241 8.80 -14.73 -1.31
CA SER A 241 9.89 -15.12 -2.20
C SER A 241 11.27 -15.00 -1.55
N ALA A 242 11.35 -14.49 -0.31
CA ALA A 242 12.59 -14.34 0.43
C ALA A 242 13.05 -15.68 1.04
N PRO A 243 14.35 -15.86 1.34
CA PRO A 243 14.85 -17.07 2.00
C PRO A 243 14.35 -17.25 3.44
N GLY A 244 13.66 -16.26 4.01
CA GLY A 244 13.10 -16.29 5.36
C GLY A 244 12.12 -15.15 5.62
N LEU A 245 11.51 -15.17 6.81
CA LEU A 245 10.54 -14.17 7.27
C LEU A 245 11.18 -13.12 8.17
N PRO A 246 10.61 -11.90 8.26
CA PRO A 246 11.25 -10.79 8.97
C PRO A 246 11.27 -11.01 10.47
N ASN A 247 12.43 -10.78 11.10
CA ASN A 247 12.52 -10.81 12.56
C ASN A 247 12.04 -9.47 13.15
N LEU A 248 10.89 -9.49 13.83
CA LEU A 248 10.23 -8.33 14.44
C LEU A 248 10.24 -8.37 15.98
N THR A 249 11.02 -9.28 16.58
CA THR A 249 11.14 -9.43 18.05
C THR A 249 11.61 -8.16 18.76
N ARG A 250 12.32 -7.27 18.07
CA ARG A 250 12.88 -6.02 18.63
C ARG A 250 11.91 -4.83 18.61
N LEU A 251 10.61 -5.05 18.39
CA LEU A 251 9.57 -4.02 18.45
C LEU A 251 8.76 -4.12 19.75
N PRO A 252 9.19 -3.48 20.85
CA PRO A 252 8.68 -3.77 22.19
C PRO A 252 7.22 -3.33 22.40
N ALA A 253 6.74 -2.34 21.65
CA ALA A 253 5.39 -1.81 21.78
C ALA A 253 4.41 -2.32 20.71
N LEU A 254 4.86 -3.17 19.78
CA LEU A 254 4.06 -3.60 18.63
C LEU A 254 2.91 -4.50 19.08
N LYS A 255 1.69 -4.14 18.70
CA LYS A 255 0.46 -4.87 19.03
C LYS A 255 -0.21 -5.46 17.81
N THR A 256 -0.18 -4.74 16.69
CA THR A 256 -0.84 -5.11 15.45
C THR A 256 0.18 -5.15 14.32
N LEU A 257 0.22 -6.27 13.60
CA LEU A 257 1.01 -6.43 12.40
C LEU A 257 0.09 -6.72 11.22
N ASP A 258 0.18 -5.95 10.15
CA ASP A 258 -0.42 -6.31 8.87
C ASP A 258 0.63 -6.97 7.97
N PHE A 259 0.39 -8.20 7.55
CA PHE A 259 1.35 -9.05 6.84
C PHE A 259 0.68 -9.77 5.66
N GLN A 260 -0.25 -9.07 5.01
CA GLN A 260 -1.01 -9.59 3.86
C GLN A 260 -0.18 -9.53 2.57
N GLY A 261 -0.64 -10.21 1.51
CA GLY A 261 -0.15 -9.98 0.15
C GLY A 261 1.27 -10.49 -0.14
N HIS A 262 1.80 -11.41 0.68
CA HIS A 262 3.15 -11.96 0.47
C HIS A 262 3.20 -13.22 -0.40
N CYS A 263 2.07 -13.70 -0.94
CA CYS A 263 1.98 -14.92 -1.75
C CYS A 263 2.82 -16.07 -1.17
N LEU A 264 2.63 -16.31 0.12
CA LEU A 264 3.40 -17.30 0.85
C LEU A 264 2.95 -18.70 0.39
N GLU A 265 3.74 -19.34 -0.47
CA GLU A 265 3.57 -20.75 -0.85
C GLU A 265 3.97 -21.65 0.32
N PHE A 266 3.06 -21.78 1.30
CA PHE A 266 3.35 -22.49 2.54
C PHE A 266 3.35 -24.00 2.35
N SER A 267 4.49 -24.57 1.96
CA SER A 267 4.68 -26.02 1.94
C SER A 267 4.82 -26.64 3.34
N THR A 268 4.99 -25.84 4.41
CA THR A 268 4.91 -26.35 5.79
C THR A 268 4.30 -25.32 6.75
N PHE A 269 3.20 -25.70 7.41
CA PHE A 269 2.62 -25.01 8.57
C PHE A 269 3.67 -24.67 9.65
N SER A 270 4.73 -25.48 9.73
CA SER A 270 5.86 -25.28 10.64
C SER A 270 6.54 -23.90 10.50
N GLN A 271 6.69 -23.37 9.29
CA GLN A 271 7.38 -22.08 9.09
C GLN A 271 6.55 -20.91 9.59
N ILE A 272 5.24 -20.97 9.38
CA ILE A 272 4.26 -20.04 9.96
C ILE A 272 4.38 -20.09 11.48
N SER A 273 4.22 -21.28 12.06
CA SER A 273 4.25 -21.42 13.52
C SER A 273 5.57 -20.93 14.11
N THR A 274 6.71 -21.21 13.47
CA THR A 274 8.02 -20.72 13.92
C THR A 274 8.11 -19.20 13.84
N PHE A 275 7.64 -18.57 12.75
CA PHE A 275 7.60 -17.12 12.66
C PHE A 275 6.76 -16.49 13.77
N PHE A 276 5.55 -16.99 14.00
CA PHE A 276 4.67 -16.45 15.04
C PHE A 276 5.18 -16.72 16.46
N ALA A 277 5.87 -17.83 16.68
CA ALA A 277 6.42 -18.19 17.98
C ALA A 277 7.75 -17.49 18.31
N GLU A 278 8.62 -17.30 17.31
CA GLU A 278 10.02 -16.92 17.52
C GLU A 278 10.40 -15.57 16.91
N GLN A 279 9.69 -15.10 15.88
CA GLN A 279 10.07 -13.91 15.11
C GLN A 279 9.18 -12.70 15.36
N LEU A 280 8.13 -12.83 16.18
CA LEU A 280 7.29 -11.71 16.61
C LEU A 280 7.61 -11.28 18.03
N SER A 281 7.42 -9.98 18.30
CA SER A 281 7.41 -9.48 19.67
C SER A 281 6.27 -10.14 20.46
N PRO A 282 6.48 -10.50 21.74
CA PRO A 282 5.44 -11.07 22.60
C PRO A 282 4.29 -10.09 22.90
N THR A 283 4.42 -8.81 22.52
CA THR A 283 3.38 -7.80 22.67
C THR A 283 2.37 -7.77 21.52
N VAL A 284 2.60 -8.56 20.45
CA VAL A 284 1.71 -8.65 19.30
C VAL A 284 0.48 -9.48 19.64
N ASP A 285 -0.69 -8.83 19.62
CA ASP A 285 -1.99 -9.44 19.93
C ASP A 285 -2.81 -9.74 18.66
N ALA A 286 -2.51 -9.07 17.56
CA ALA A 286 -3.22 -9.19 16.30
C ALA A 286 -2.26 -9.21 15.11
N VAL A 287 -2.42 -10.20 14.23
CA VAL A 287 -1.78 -10.22 12.92
C VAL A 287 -2.84 -10.41 11.85
N HIS A 288 -2.84 -9.54 10.85
CA HIS A 288 -3.68 -9.69 9.67
C HIS A 288 -2.88 -10.43 8.59
N LEU A 289 -3.49 -11.48 8.04
CA LEU A 289 -2.92 -12.30 6.98
C LEU A 289 -3.97 -12.46 5.89
N ILE A 290 -3.59 -12.27 4.63
CA ILE A 290 -4.40 -12.56 3.46
C ILE A 290 -3.43 -13.07 2.42
N GLY A 291 -3.70 -14.29 2.01
CA GLY A 291 -2.90 -15.11 1.15
C GLY A 291 -3.56 -16.48 1.18
N THR A 292 -3.40 -17.26 0.14
CA THR A 292 -3.93 -18.61 -0.07
C THR A 292 -3.30 -19.62 0.91
N VAL A 293 -3.42 -19.35 2.22
CA VAL A 293 -2.46 -19.75 3.25
C VAL A 293 -2.49 -21.23 3.56
N LEU A 294 -3.54 -21.97 3.21
CA LEU A 294 -3.61 -23.38 3.56
C LEU A 294 -4.14 -24.18 2.37
N ASN A 295 -3.33 -25.10 1.86
CA ASN A 295 -3.90 -26.34 1.37
C ASN A 295 -4.57 -27.00 2.60
N PRO A 296 -5.91 -27.14 2.64
CA PRO A 296 -6.61 -27.70 3.80
C PRO A 296 -6.11 -29.10 4.17
N GLN A 297 -5.53 -29.84 3.20
CA GLN A 297 -4.95 -31.16 3.40
C GLN A 297 -3.64 -31.14 4.21
N GLN A 298 -2.98 -29.98 4.31
CA GLN A 298 -1.70 -29.80 5.03
C GLN A 298 -1.86 -29.10 6.39
N PHE A 299 -3.09 -28.72 6.76
CA PHE A 299 -3.38 -28.14 8.07
C PHE A 299 -3.50 -29.22 9.16
N SER A 300 -2.82 -29.03 10.29
CA SER A 300 -2.91 -29.90 11.47
C SER A 300 -3.34 -29.08 12.69
N LEU A 301 -4.49 -29.42 13.28
CA LEU A 301 -5.01 -28.78 14.49
C LEU A 301 -4.02 -28.90 15.67
N ALA A 302 -3.34 -30.05 15.79
CA ALA A 302 -2.35 -30.27 16.83
C ALA A 302 -1.11 -29.36 16.66
N ALA A 303 -0.67 -29.13 15.42
CA ALA A 303 0.42 -28.19 15.16
C ALA A 303 -0.02 -26.74 15.46
N TYR A 304 -1.28 -26.41 15.15
CA TYR A 304 -1.87 -25.12 15.49
C TYR A 304 -1.91 -24.85 16.99
N GLU A 305 -2.40 -25.80 17.79
CA GLU A 305 -2.41 -25.68 19.25
C GLU A 305 -1.02 -25.53 19.86
N GLN A 306 0.02 -26.07 19.21
CA GLN A 306 1.42 -25.96 19.67
C GLN A 306 2.14 -24.71 19.17
N SER A 307 1.59 -24.01 18.16
CA SER A 307 2.24 -22.88 17.49
C SER A 307 2.21 -21.57 18.27
N GLY A 308 1.40 -21.47 19.32
CA GLY A 308 1.14 -20.21 20.01
C GLY A 308 0.29 -19.21 19.22
N LEU A 309 -0.20 -19.59 18.03
CA LEU A 309 -1.12 -18.79 17.20
C LEU A 309 -2.48 -18.55 17.86
N ASP A 310 -2.87 -19.37 18.83
CA ASP A 310 -4.06 -19.20 19.66
C ASP A 310 -4.01 -17.89 20.47
N LYS A 311 -2.79 -17.41 20.78
CA LYS A 311 -2.57 -16.11 21.43
C LYS A 311 -2.86 -14.92 20.50
N ILE A 312 -2.82 -15.14 19.19
CA ILE A 312 -3.00 -14.10 18.18
C ILE A 312 -4.44 -14.16 17.67
N ARG A 313 -5.28 -13.28 18.21
CA ARG A 313 -6.75 -13.36 18.05
C ARG A 313 -7.21 -13.33 16.59
N ALA A 314 -6.65 -12.43 15.77
CA ALA A 314 -7.06 -12.26 14.38
C ALA A 314 -6.73 -13.49 13.53
N VAL A 315 -5.50 -14.02 13.66
CA VAL A 315 -5.06 -15.24 12.98
C VAL A 315 -5.90 -16.44 13.44
N HIS A 316 -6.14 -16.57 14.75
CA HIS A 316 -7.01 -17.62 15.30
C HIS A 316 -8.39 -17.62 14.66
N LEU A 317 -9.07 -16.47 14.61
CA LEU A 317 -10.41 -16.38 14.04
C LEU A 317 -10.44 -16.74 12.55
N GLN A 318 -9.47 -16.25 11.77
CA GLN A 318 -9.37 -16.55 10.34
C GLN A 318 -9.09 -18.04 10.08
N MET A 319 -8.17 -18.64 10.85
CA MET A 319 -7.85 -20.07 10.76
C MET A 319 -9.07 -20.93 11.10
N MET A 320 -9.81 -20.58 12.16
CA MET A 320 -11.03 -21.31 12.56
C MET A 320 -12.14 -21.20 11.51
N GLN A 321 -12.29 -20.04 10.87
CA GLN A 321 -13.23 -19.88 9.75
C GLN A 321 -12.83 -20.77 8.58
N GLN A 322 -11.56 -20.74 8.14
CA GLN A 322 -11.07 -21.57 7.04
C GLN A 322 -11.15 -23.07 7.33
N TYR A 323 -10.80 -23.51 8.54
CA TYR A 323 -10.95 -24.91 8.96
C TYR A 323 -12.40 -25.37 8.88
N SER A 324 -13.34 -24.53 9.36
CA SER A 324 -14.77 -24.81 9.26
C SER A 324 -15.19 -24.97 7.80
N TYR A 325 -14.82 -24.03 6.92
CA TYR A 325 -15.10 -24.14 5.48
C TYR A 325 -14.46 -25.38 4.83
N GLY A 326 -13.23 -25.73 5.21
CA GLY A 326 -12.52 -26.91 4.71
C GLY A 326 -13.16 -28.24 5.12
N GLN A 327 -13.80 -28.32 6.30
CA GLN A 327 -14.58 -29.50 6.70
C GLN A 327 -15.91 -29.63 5.94
N TYR A 328 -16.49 -28.53 5.45
CA TYR A 328 -17.71 -28.55 4.65
C TYR A 328 -17.46 -28.82 3.16
N MET A 329 -16.21 -28.71 2.68
CA MET A 329 -15.81 -29.12 1.34
C MET A 329 -15.51 -30.62 1.33
N ASP A 330 -16.53 -31.44 1.09
CA ASP A 330 -16.37 -32.87 0.84
C ASP A 330 -15.40 -33.10 -0.33
N THR A 331 -14.32 -33.83 -0.08
CA THR A 331 -13.18 -34.04 -0.99
C THR A 331 -13.50 -34.83 -2.26
N THR A 332 -14.77 -35.13 -2.53
CA THR A 332 -15.21 -35.91 -3.71
C THR A 332 -15.14 -35.14 -5.03
N PHE A 333 -14.92 -33.83 -5.04
CA PHE A 333 -14.87 -33.03 -6.28
C PHE A 333 -13.52 -33.00 -7.01
N TRP A 334 -12.46 -33.63 -6.44
CA TRP A 334 -11.13 -33.71 -7.07
C TRP A 334 -10.61 -35.14 -7.24
N GLN A 335 -11.49 -36.13 -7.42
CA GLN A 335 -11.04 -37.44 -7.93
C GLN A 335 -10.77 -37.34 -9.44
N ILE A 336 -9.54 -37.01 -9.80
CA ILE A 336 -8.99 -37.33 -11.11
C ILE A 336 -8.95 -38.88 -11.20
N PRO A 337 -9.59 -39.53 -12.18
CA PRO A 337 -9.57 -40.99 -12.25
C PRO A 337 -8.16 -41.47 -12.56
N GLN A 338 -7.64 -42.39 -11.75
CA GLN A 338 -6.37 -43.07 -11.96
C GLN A 338 -6.60 -44.45 -12.61
N THR A 339 -6.07 -44.60 -13.83
CA THR A 339 -5.62 -45.83 -14.53
C THR A 339 -6.66 -46.66 -15.36
N PRO A 340 -6.25 -47.58 -16.27
CA PRO A 340 -6.29 -47.40 -17.74
C PRO A 340 -7.05 -48.54 -18.48
N PRO A 341 -7.14 -48.52 -19.82
CA PRO A 341 -7.06 -49.77 -20.59
C PRO A 341 -6.11 -49.59 -21.79
N ASP A 342 -4.98 -50.30 -21.88
CA ASP A 342 -4.82 -51.64 -22.46
C ASP A 342 -5.49 -51.82 -23.83
N GLY A 343 -4.64 -52.13 -24.83
CA GLY A 343 -5.03 -52.86 -26.04
C GLY A 343 -4.90 -52.14 -27.39
N SER A 344 -3.89 -52.58 -28.16
CA SER A 344 -3.78 -52.60 -29.65
C SER A 344 -3.59 -51.26 -30.38
N ASP A 345 -2.80 -51.13 -31.45
CA ASP A 345 -1.77 -51.89 -32.17
C ASP A 345 -1.30 -50.94 -33.30
N ASP A 346 -0.21 -51.27 -33.98
CA ASP A 346 0.34 -50.65 -35.20
C ASP A 346 1.08 -49.30 -34.98
N GLY A 347 2.39 -49.15 -35.23
CA GLY A 347 3.31 -49.89 -36.08
C GLY A 347 4.10 -48.89 -36.93
N LEU A 348 5.40 -49.18 -37.13
CA LEU A 348 6.32 -48.60 -38.14
C LEU A 348 6.80 -47.15 -37.86
N ASP A 349 8.01 -46.70 -38.17
CA ASP A 349 9.28 -47.29 -38.61
C ASP A 349 10.33 -46.16 -38.56
N GLU A 350 11.54 -46.51 -38.14
CA GLU A 350 12.85 -46.19 -38.73
C GLU A 350 13.23 -44.80 -39.32
N GLU A 351 14.48 -44.43 -38.96
CA GLU A 351 15.53 -43.75 -39.75
C GLU A 351 15.41 -42.26 -40.14
N GLN A 352 16.44 -41.50 -39.74
CA GLN A 352 17.46 -40.79 -40.57
C GLN A 352 18.16 -39.75 -39.67
N VAL A 353 19.42 -39.92 -39.24
CA VAL A 353 20.69 -39.67 -39.96
C VAL A 353 20.66 -38.43 -40.84
N LEU A 354 21.43 -37.40 -40.47
CA LEU A 354 22.42 -36.76 -41.36
C LEU A 354 23.33 -35.78 -40.59
N ASP A 355 24.62 -36.09 -40.62
CA ASP A 355 25.76 -35.20 -40.45
C ASP A 355 25.73 -34.00 -41.40
N SER A 356 26.30 -32.87 -40.98
CA SER A 356 27.41 -32.23 -41.72
C SER A 356 27.92 -30.99 -40.99
N ASP A 357 29.11 -31.12 -40.40
CA ASP A 357 30.29 -30.31 -40.68
C ASP A 357 30.18 -28.81 -41.00
N SER A 358 30.99 -28.07 -40.24
CA SER A 358 32.10 -27.22 -40.71
C SER A 358 32.03 -25.70 -40.55
N GLU A 359 33.19 -25.21 -40.10
CA GLU A 359 33.83 -23.90 -40.32
C GLU A 359 33.64 -22.78 -39.29
N GLU A 360 34.61 -22.78 -38.36
CA GLU A 360 35.22 -21.59 -37.77
C GLU A 360 35.55 -20.53 -38.83
N TYR A 361 35.12 -19.29 -38.59
CA TYR A 361 35.76 -18.12 -39.17
C TYR A 361 35.63 -16.91 -38.22
N ILE A 362 36.74 -16.52 -37.59
CA ILE A 362 36.94 -15.22 -36.96
C ILE A 362 37.90 -14.45 -37.87
N PRO A 363 37.61 -13.19 -38.23
CA PRO A 363 38.60 -12.15 -37.97
C PRO A 363 38.04 -10.76 -37.64
N SER A 364 38.73 -10.14 -36.68
CA SER A 364 39.23 -8.76 -36.71
C SER A 364 38.30 -7.58 -36.36
N THR A 365 38.60 -7.02 -35.21
CA THR A 365 38.49 -5.59 -34.83
C THR A 365 38.98 -4.62 -35.91
N PRO A 366 38.53 -3.36 -35.83
CA PRO A 366 39.45 -2.23 -35.95
C PRO A 366 39.39 -1.28 -34.75
N THR A 367 40.57 -0.77 -34.43
CA THR A 367 40.92 0.29 -33.48
C THR A 367 40.52 1.70 -33.93
N ASN A 368 40.32 2.55 -32.92
CA ASN A 368 40.51 4.01 -32.84
C ASN A 368 39.56 4.96 -33.59
N ASN A 369 38.81 5.77 -32.83
CA ASN A 369 39.26 7.11 -32.40
C ASN A 369 38.42 7.62 -31.23
#